data_AF-A0A494ULY6-F1
#
_entry.id   AF-A0A494ULY6-F1
#
_cell.length_a   1.000
_cell.length_b   1.000
_cell.length_c   1.000
_cell.angle_alpha   90.00
_cell.angle_beta   90.00
_cell.angle_gamma   90.00
#
_symmetry.space_group_name_H-M   'P 1'
#
loop_
_entity.id
_entity.type
_entity.pdbx_description
1 polymer ?
#
loop_
_entity_poly.entity_id
_entity_poly.type
_entity_poly.pdbx_seq_one_letter_code
_entity_poly.pdbx_strand_id
1 'polypeptide(L)'
;MRNPRALAAAGAAAAVLGLTAPVAVADGGRVPNPSNIVALPSVIARGGQLTITVDGCPHGGTATSNAFPRTNLTPINGANDTSKGTATIDADARPGPYDITVHCSGRSLTRPAAFTVIGGVRGGIGGSSTSGATPTDVAIGGALVAAAAVGGGVFWMRRRAEKRI
;
A
#
# COMPACT_ATOMS: atom_id res chain seq x y z
N MET A 1 -38.04 -6.07 66.40
CA MET A 1 -37.25 -6.26 67.64
C MET A 1 -36.00 -7.04 67.29
N ARG A 2 -34.82 -6.50 67.67
CA ARG A 2 -33.47 -7.11 67.72
C ARG A 2 -32.71 -7.36 66.40
N ASN A 3 -31.87 -6.37 66.06
CA ASN A 3 -30.47 -6.55 65.61
C ASN A 3 -29.71 -7.46 66.62
N PRO A 4 -28.55 -8.13 66.30
CA PRO A 4 -27.41 -7.50 65.61
C PRO A 4 -26.46 -8.38 64.78
N ARG A 5 -25.56 -7.65 64.13
CA ARG A 5 -24.30 -7.99 63.43
C ARG A 5 -23.38 -8.94 64.21
N ALA A 6 -22.63 -9.78 63.49
CA ALA A 6 -21.35 -10.37 63.90
C ALA A 6 -20.60 -10.82 62.62
N LEU A 7 -19.45 -10.21 62.28
CA LEU A 7 -18.09 -10.74 62.53
C LEU A 7 -17.78 -11.97 61.65
N ALA A 8 -16.65 -12.11 60.94
CA ALA A 8 -15.39 -11.40 60.93
C ALA A 8 -14.66 -11.71 59.61
N ALA A 9 -13.73 -10.83 59.25
CA ALA A 9 -12.88 -10.91 58.06
C ALA A 9 -12.11 -12.24 57.97
N ALA A 10 -12.16 -12.87 56.80
CA ALA A 10 -11.40 -14.06 56.47
C ALA A 10 -10.50 -13.77 55.25
N GLY A 11 -9.23 -14.19 55.35
CA GLY A 11 -8.39 -14.47 54.19
C GLY A 11 -7.18 -13.55 54.02
N ALA A 12 -6.16 -13.70 54.86
CA ALA A 12 -4.80 -13.32 54.48
C ALA A 12 -4.20 -14.47 53.65
N ALA A 13 -4.36 -14.42 52.32
CA ALA A 13 -3.67 -15.31 51.40
C ALA A 13 -2.42 -14.59 50.88
N ALA A 14 -1.26 -14.90 51.45
CA ALA A 14 0.02 -14.50 50.90
C ALA A 14 0.33 -15.40 49.70
N ALA A 15 0.02 -14.93 48.49
CA ALA A 15 0.48 -15.56 47.25
C ALA A 15 1.97 -15.26 47.08
N VAL A 16 2.81 -16.27 47.28
CA VAL A 16 4.22 -16.24 46.90
C VAL A 16 4.29 -16.17 45.38
N LEU A 17 4.38 -14.96 44.83
CA LEU A 17 4.73 -14.73 43.44
C LEU A 17 6.23 -15.05 43.29
N GLY A 18 6.53 -16.31 42.99
CA GLY A 18 7.82 -16.67 42.44
C GLY A 18 7.99 -15.97 41.10
N LEU A 19 8.74 -14.86 41.10
CA LEU A 19 9.17 -14.18 39.89
C LEU A 19 10.01 -15.16 39.07
N THR A 20 9.39 -15.79 38.07
CA THR A 20 10.12 -16.30 36.92
C THR A 20 10.53 -15.08 36.09
N ALA A 21 11.58 -14.40 36.50
CA ALA A 21 12.21 -13.40 35.66
C ALA A 21 12.76 -14.15 34.42
N PRO A 22 12.26 -13.88 33.20
CA PRO A 22 12.95 -14.36 32.03
C PRO A 22 14.31 -13.67 32.04
N VAL A 23 15.37 -14.47 32.13
CA VAL A 23 16.72 -14.03 31.84
C VAL A 23 16.71 -13.51 30.40
N ALA A 24 16.55 -12.20 30.26
CA ALA A 24 16.82 -11.50 29.03
C ALA A 24 18.32 -11.68 28.79
N VAL A 25 18.65 -12.63 27.91
CA VAL A 25 20.00 -12.77 27.37
C VAL A 25 20.25 -11.49 26.58
N ALA A 26 20.91 -10.53 27.24
CA ALA A 26 21.53 -9.41 26.58
C ALA A 26 22.74 -9.98 25.84
N ASP A 27 22.51 -10.38 24.59
CA ASP A 27 23.54 -10.90 23.71
C ASP A 27 24.54 -9.76 23.43
N GLY A 28 25.66 -9.82 24.16
CA GLY A 28 26.67 -8.79 24.20
C GLY A 28 27.33 -8.60 22.85
N GLY A 29 27.24 -7.39 22.30
CA GLY A 29 28.21 -6.88 21.32
C GLY A 29 28.25 -7.57 19.96
N ARG A 30 27.19 -8.26 19.54
CA ARG A 30 27.07 -8.73 18.15
C ARG A 30 26.46 -7.62 17.31
N VAL A 31 27.21 -7.09 16.35
CA VAL A 31 26.63 -6.28 15.26
C VAL A 31 25.42 -7.06 14.72
N PRO A 32 24.19 -6.51 14.78
CA PRO A 32 23.01 -7.29 14.44
C PRO A 32 23.16 -7.74 12.99
N ASN A 33 23.15 -9.06 12.77
CA ASN A 33 23.10 -9.57 11.41
C ASN A 33 21.71 -9.26 10.86
N PRO A 34 21.61 -8.92 9.56
CA PRO A 34 20.32 -8.92 8.90
C PRO A 34 19.69 -10.28 9.13
N SER A 35 18.54 -10.32 9.80
CA SER A 35 17.90 -11.56 10.25
C SER A 35 16.47 -11.69 9.74
N ASN A 36 15.83 -10.55 9.46
CA ASN A 36 14.46 -10.51 9.00
C ASN A 36 14.31 -9.48 7.87
N ILE A 37 13.80 -9.94 6.74
CA ILE A 37 13.43 -9.11 5.59
C ILE A 37 11.92 -9.29 5.42
N VAL A 38 11.16 -8.21 5.44
CA VAL A 38 9.72 -8.24 5.27
C VAL A 38 9.35 -7.33 4.11
N ALA A 39 8.72 -7.89 3.09
CA ALA A 39 8.18 -7.15 1.95
C ALA A 39 6.66 -7.12 2.04
N LEU A 40 6.08 -5.93 2.12
CA LEU A 40 4.64 -5.74 2.11
C LEU A 40 4.23 -4.93 0.87
N PRO A 41 3.22 -5.35 0.11
CA PRO A 41 2.46 -6.61 0.24
C PRO A 41 3.24 -7.84 -0.27
N SER A 42 2.86 -9.04 0.19
CA SER A 42 3.45 -10.32 -0.26
C SER A 42 3.03 -10.72 -1.68
N VAL A 43 1.95 -10.13 -2.20
CA VAL A 43 1.46 -10.32 -3.56
C VAL A 43 1.24 -8.94 -4.17
N ILE A 44 1.82 -8.69 -5.35
CA ILE A 44 1.79 -7.37 -5.97
C ILE A 44 1.70 -7.45 -7.49
N ALA A 45 0.99 -6.51 -8.11
CA ALA A 45 0.96 -6.40 -9.56
C ALA A 45 2.21 -5.70 -10.11
N ARG A 46 2.51 -5.94 -11.39
CA ARG A 46 3.53 -5.18 -12.14
C ARG A 46 3.26 -3.67 -12.06
N GLY A 47 4.29 -2.85 -11.86
CA GLY A 47 4.15 -1.41 -11.65
C GLY A 47 3.63 -1.02 -10.25
N GLY A 48 3.34 -1.98 -9.38
CA GLY A 48 2.97 -1.72 -7.99
C GLY A 48 4.16 -1.29 -7.13
N GLN A 49 3.89 -0.61 -6.01
CA GLN A 49 4.90 -0.27 -5.02
C GLN A 49 4.80 -1.20 -3.80
N LEU A 50 5.95 -1.71 -3.35
CA LEU A 50 6.08 -2.47 -2.12
C LEU A 50 7.04 -1.77 -1.15
N THR A 51 6.82 -2.00 0.13
CA THR A 51 7.68 -1.54 1.22
C THR A 51 8.52 -2.70 1.71
N ILE A 52 9.82 -2.50 1.75
CA ILE A 52 10.80 -3.45 2.26
C ILE A 52 11.27 -2.94 3.62
N THR A 53 11.11 -3.76 4.64
CA THR A 53 11.63 -3.52 5.99
C THR A 53 12.65 -4.59 6.32
N VAL A 54 13.77 -4.19 6.90
CA VAL A 54 14.87 -5.10 7.24
C VAL A 54 15.34 -4.81 8.64
N ASP A 55 15.43 -5.86 9.46
CA ASP A 55 15.93 -5.79 10.82
C ASP A 55 17.43 -6.13 10.85
N GLY A 56 18.23 -5.36 11.60
CA GLY A 56 19.68 -5.54 11.68
C GLY A 56 20.48 -4.78 10.63
N CYS A 57 19.98 -3.64 10.18
CA CYS A 57 20.65 -2.71 9.28
C CYS A 57 20.66 -1.28 9.89
N PRO A 58 21.53 -0.99 10.87
CA PRO A 58 21.54 0.28 11.61
C PRO A 58 21.95 1.50 10.77
N HIS A 59 22.81 1.31 9.78
CA HIS A 59 23.32 2.39 8.91
C HIS A 59 22.59 2.49 7.57
N GLY A 60 21.45 1.82 7.42
CA GLY A 60 20.82 1.63 6.12
C GLY A 60 21.50 0.56 5.28
N GLY A 61 21.11 0.50 4.02
CA GLY A 61 21.60 -0.49 3.06
C GLY A 61 20.91 -0.36 1.71
N THR A 62 21.10 -1.34 0.84
CA THR A 62 20.42 -1.37 -0.46
C THR A 62 19.71 -2.70 -0.67
N ALA A 63 18.46 -2.65 -1.12
CA ALA A 63 17.71 -3.84 -1.53
C ALA A 63 17.75 -4.00 -3.05
N THR A 64 17.88 -5.23 -3.52
CA THR A 64 17.94 -5.61 -4.93
C THR A 64 17.11 -6.87 -5.17
N SER A 65 16.45 -6.93 -6.32
CA SER A 65 15.70 -8.10 -6.78
C SER A 65 15.64 -8.10 -8.31
N ASN A 66 15.22 -9.21 -8.92
CA ASN A 66 15.03 -9.31 -10.38
C ASN A 66 13.72 -8.67 -10.87
N ALA A 67 12.88 -8.17 -9.96
CA ALA A 67 11.60 -7.52 -10.27
C ALA A 67 11.58 -6.01 -9.98
N PHE A 68 12.66 -5.44 -9.44
CA PHE A 68 12.77 -4.00 -9.19
C PHE A 68 14.24 -3.54 -9.19
N PRO A 69 14.53 -2.28 -9.56
CA PRO A 69 15.87 -1.74 -9.53
C PRO A 69 16.39 -1.52 -8.10
N ARG A 70 17.71 -1.44 -7.94
CA ARG A 70 18.35 -1.21 -6.63
C ARG A 70 17.70 -0.02 -5.91
N THR A 71 17.18 -0.28 -4.71
CA THR A 71 16.51 0.71 -3.87
C THR A 71 17.31 0.93 -2.60
N ASN A 72 17.41 2.19 -2.16
CA ASN A 72 18.10 2.53 -0.92
C ASN A 72 17.19 2.34 0.29
N LEU A 73 17.71 1.70 1.33
CA LEU A 73 17.05 1.50 2.61
C LEU A 73 17.57 2.53 3.60
N THR A 74 16.66 3.30 4.18
CA THR A 74 16.94 4.31 5.20
C THR A 74 16.62 3.76 6.59
N PRO A 75 17.49 3.97 7.59
CA PRO A 75 17.23 3.55 8.96
C PRO A 75 16.04 4.30 9.55
N ILE A 76 15.24 3.59 10.36
CA ILE A 76 14.13 4.15 11.10
C ILE A 76 14.62 4.49 12.50
N ASN A 77 14.61 5.79 12.83
CA ASN A 77 14.97 6.26 14.16
C ASN A 77 14.03 5.66 15.21
N GLY A 78 14.59 5.03 16.25
CA GLY A 78 13.82 4.48 17.38
C GLY A 78 13.24 3.08 17.17
N ALA A 79 13.56 2.41 16.07
CA ALA A 79 13.10 1.06 15.80
C ALA A 79 14.30 0.09 15.66
N ASN A 80 14.96 -0.24 16.78
CA ASN A 80 15.92 -1.35 16.94
C ASN A 80 16.73 -1.73 15.67
N ASP A 81 17.52 -0.81 15.13
CA ASP A 81 18.37 -1.03 13.94
C ASP A 81 17.63 -1.53 12.69
N THR A 82 16.36 -1.16 12.56
CA THR A 82 15.53 -1.47 11.38
C THR A 82 15.69 -0.39 10.32
N SER A 83 15.71 -0.83 9.06
CA SER A 83 15.74 0.04 7.89
C SER A 83 14.55 -0.24 6.99
N LYS A 84 14.00 0.80 6.37
CA LYS A 84 12.91 0.71 5.40
C LYS A 84 13.28 1.34 4.07
N GLY A 85 12.69 0.84 3.00
CA GLY A 85 12.69 1.48 1.69
C GLY A 85 11.48 1.06 0.88
N THR A 86 11.12 1.88 -0.10
CA THR A 86 10.01 1.62 -1.02
C THR A 86 10.58 1.28 -2.39
N ALA A 87 10.20 0.11 -2.91
CA ALA A 87 10.61 -0.36 -4.22
C ALA A 87 9.39 -0.41 -5.14
N THR A 88 9.57 0.00 -6.38
CA THR A 88 8.53 -0.09 -7.43
C THR A 88 8.86 -1.27 -8.32
N ILE A 89 7.89 -2.15 -8.53
CA ILE A 89 8.03 -3.33 -9.39
C ILE A 89 8.06 -2.91 -10.86
N ASP A 90 8.98 -3.49 -11.63
CA ASP A 90 9.11 -3.25 -13.05
C ASP A 90 7.83 -3.66 -13.82
N ALA A 91 7.47 -2.88 -14.84
CA ALA A 91 6.26 -3.12 -15.62
C ALA A 91 6.32 -4.41 -16.48
N ASP A 92 7.53 -4.88 -16.77
CA ASP A 92 7.87 -6.09 -17.52
C ASP A 92 8.28 -7.27 -16.61
N ALA A 93 8.18 -7.13 -15.28
CA ALA A 93 8.40 -8.23 -14.35
C ALA A 93 7.48 -9.41 -14.70
N ARG A 94 8.04 -10.63 -14.79
CA ARG A 94 7.25 -11.83 -15.08
C ARG A 94 6.39 -12.20 -13.87
N PRO A 95 5.19 -12.78 -14.07
CA PRO A 95 4.45 -13.35 -12.94
C PRO A 95 5.22 -14.51 -12.30
N GLY A 96 5.32 -14.51 -10.98
CA GLY A 96 6.05 -15.53 -10.23
C GLY A 96 6.58 -15.05 -8.87
N PRO A 97 7.14 -15.97 -8.06
CA PRO A 97 7.82 -15.61 -6.82
C PRO A 97 9.17 -14.94 -7.10
N TYR A 98 9.51 -13.96 -6.28
CA TYR A 98 10.77 -13.21 -6.35
C TYR A 98 11.49 -13.18 -5.02
N ASP A 99 12.81 -13.31 -5.11
CA ASP A 99 13.72 -13.22 -3.98
C ASP A 99 14.16 -11.76 -3.79
N ILE A 100 14.40 -11.38 -2.54
CA ILE A 100 14.98 -10.06 -2.21
C ILE A 100 16.36 -10.29 -1.60
N THR A 101 17.35 -9.62 -2.16
CA THR A 101 18.70 -9.56 -1.59
C THR A 101 18.94 -8.17 -1.04
N VAL A 102 19.21 -8.10 0.26
CA VAL A 102 19.54 -6.87 0.96
C VAL A 102 21.03 -6.85 1.25
N HIS A 103 21.66 -5.71 0.99
CA HIS A 103 23.05 -5.45 1.31
C HIS A 103 23.16 -4.35 2.37
N CYS A 104 23.68 -4.67 3.55
CA CYS A 104 23.86 -3.76 4.66
C CYS A 104 25.33 -3.74 5.09
N SER A 105 26.02 -2.61 4.91
CA SER A 105 27.38 -2.35 5.40
C SER A 105 28.35 -3.53 5.18
N GLY A 106 28.38 -4.11 3.97
CA GLY A 106 29.26 -5.22 3.60
C GLY A 106 28.69 -6.63 3.83
N ARG A 107 27.49 -6.77 4.40
CA ARG A 107 26.80 -8.06 4.59
C ARG A 107 25.62 -8.17 3.64
N SER A 108 25.40 -9.34 3.06
CA SER A 108 24.24 -9.62 2.21
C SER A 108 23.35 -10.69 2.83
N LEU A 109 22.05 -10.44 2.89
CA LEU A 109 21.02 -11.43 3.24
C LEU A 109 20.04 -11.56 2.08
N THR A 110 19.76 -12.79 1.69
CA THR A 110 18.75 -13.10 0.67
C THR A 110 17.57 -13.80 1.34
N ARG A 111 16.37 -13.25 1.15
CA ARG A 111 15.12 -13.91 1.50
C ARG A 111 14.53 -14.54 0.24
N PRO A 112 14.44 -15.88 0.16
CA PRO A 112 13.77 -16.54 -0.95
C PRO A 112 12.26 -16.31 -0.89
N ALA A 113 11.61 -16.21 -2.04
CA ALA A 113 10.18 -16.02 -2.22
C ALA A 113 9.58 -14.93 -1.30
N ALA A 114 10.24 -13.78 -1.22
CA ALA A 114 9.83 -12.69 -0.34
C ALA A 114 8.50 -12.05 -0.76
N PHE A 115 8.20 -12.04 -2.06
CA PHE A 115 6.93 -11.60 -2.62
C PHE A 115 6.65 -12.32 -3.94
N THR A 116 5.40 -12.27 -4.40
CA THR A 116 4.96 -12.82 -5.68
C THR A 116 4.43 -11.71 -6.55
N VAL A 117 4.97 -11.58 -7.75
CA VAL A 117 4.41 -10.71 -8.77
C VAL A 117 3.27 -11.45 -9.45
N ILE A 118 2.10 -10.83 -9.44
CA ILE A 118 0.96 -11.28 -10.25
C ILE A 118 0.93 -10.50 -11.56
N GLY A 119 0.54 -11.20 -12.63
CA GLY A 119 0.25 -10.54 -13.89
C GLY A 119 -0.82 -9.48 -13.69
N GLY A 120 -0.52 -8.25 -14.11
CA GLY A 120 -1.52 -7.19 -14.14
C GLY A 120 -2.70 -7.62 -15.02
N VAL A 121 -3.92 -7.42 -14.54
CA VAL A 121 -5.09 -7.50 -15.40
C VAL A 121 -5.01 -6.33 -16.38
N ARG A 122 -5.05 -6.61 -17.69
CA ARG A 122 -5.35 -5.56 -18.67
C ARG A 122 -6.79 -5.14 -18.42
N GLY A 123 -7.00 -4.26 -17.45
CA GLY A 123 -8.22 -3.47 -17.38
C GLY A 123 -8.22 -2.66 -18.66
N GLY A 124 -9.01 -3.11 -19.64
CA GLY A 124 -9.15 -2.40 -20.90
C GLY A 124 -9.49 -0.95 -20.61
N ILE A 125 -9.00 -0.05 -21.47
CA ILE A 125 -9.66 1.25 -21.63
C ILE A 125 -11.14 0.93 -21.89
N GLY A 126 -12.01 1.17 -20.91
CA GLY A 126 -13.45 0.97 -21.08
C GLY A 126 -13.83 1.67 -22.37
N GLY A 127 -14.27 0.89 -23.36
CA GLY A 127 -14.28 1.32 -24.75
C GLY A 127 -15.02 2.65 -24.90
N SER A 128 -14.29 3.70 -25.25
CA SER A 128 -14.88 4.74 -26.08
C SER A 128 -15.22 4.03 -27.38
N SER A 129 -16.49 3.68 -27.58
CA SER A 129 -16.98 2.88 -28.70
C SER A 129 -16.54 3.48 -30.04
N THR A 130 -15.37 3.09 -30.53
CA THR A 130 -14.88 3.40 -31.89
C THR A 130 -15.76 2.71 -32.94
N SER A 131 -16.54 1.71 -32.54
CA SER A 131 -17.48 0.95 -33.36
C SER A 131 -18.94 1.38 -33.22
N GLY A 132 -19.26 2.40 -32.41
CA GLY A 132 -20.66 2.74 -32.07
C GLY A 132 -21.25 3.95 -32.79
N ALA A 133 -20.45 4.98 -33.05
CA ALA A 133 -20.87 6.15 -33.81
C ALA A 133 -19.78 6.44 -34.85
N THR A 134 -20.11 6.27 -36.13
CA THR A 134 -19.20 6.70 -37.18
C THR A 134 -19.00 8.22 -37.07
N PRO A 135 -17.86 8.79 -37.49
CA PRO A 135 -17.67 10.25 -37.50
C PRO A 135 -18.81 10.99 -38.22
N THR A 136 -19.42 10.34 -39.21
CA THR A 136 -20.61 10.79 -39.93
C THR A 136 -21.87 10.85 -39.05
N ASP A 137 -22.14 9.84 -38.21
CA ASP A 137 -23.30 9.85 -37.31
C ASP A 137 -23.19 10.96 -36.26
N VAL A 138 -21.96 11.17 -35.75
CA VAL A 138 -21.67 12.27 -34.80
C VAL A 138 -21.87 13.64 -35.46
N ALA A 139 -21.44 13.80 -36.72
CA ALA A 139 -21.63 15.03 -37.47
C ALA A 139 -23.11 15.33 -37.75
N ILE A 140 -23.89 14.31 -38.14
CA ILE A 140 -25.33 14.45 -38.40
C ILE A 140 -26.06 14.78 -37.10
N GLY A 141 -25.81 14.04 -36.02
CA GLY A 141 -26.41 14.30 -34.71
C GLY A 141 -26.06 15.70 -34.19
N GLY A 142 -24.80 16.11 -34.30
CA GLY A 142 -24.34 17.43 -33.90
C GLY A 142 -24.97 18.57 -34.71
N ALA A 143 -25.10 18.39 -36.04
CA ALA A 143 -25.71 19.39 -36.91
C ALA A 143 -27.20 19.62 -36.57
N LEU A 144 -27.95 18.55 -36.28
CA LEU A 144 -29.35 18.64 -35.90
C LEU A 144 -29.54 19.40 -34.58
N VAL A 145 -28.69 19.11 -33.57
CA VAL A 145 -28.72 19.80 -32.28
C VAL A 145 -28.38 21.28 -32.43
N ALA A 146 -27.37 21.60 -33.24
CA ALA A 146 -26.99 22.98 -33.51
C ALA A 146 -28.12 23.76 -34.21
N ALA A 147 -28.76 23.16 -35.22
CA ALA A 147 -29.89 23.77 -35.92
C ALA A 147 -31.08 24.02 -34.98
N ALA A 148 -31.40 23.07 -34.10
CA ALA A 148 -32.46 23.22 -33.11
C ALA A 148 -32.14 24.35 -32.10
N ALA A 149 -30.89 24.46 -31.65
CA ALA A 149 -30.46 25.51 -30.73
C ALA A 149 -30.57 26.90 -31.37
N VAL A 150 -30.11 27.05 -32.62
CA VAL A 150 -30.22 28.31 -33.36
C VAL A 150 -31.68 28.68 -33.61
N GLY A 151 -32.48 27.73 -34.12
CA GLY A 151 -33.91 27.95 -34.39
C GLY A 151 -34.70 28.31 -33.14
N GLY A 152 -34.48 27.58 -32.03
CA GLY A 152 -35.08 27.85 -30.73
C GLY A 152 -34.66 29.21 -30.16
N GLY A 153 -33.37 29.57 -30.29
CA GLY A 153 -32.85 30.86 -29.88
C GLY A 153 -33.49 32.02 -30.66
N VAL A 154 -33.58 31.91 -31.98
CA VAL A 154 -34.23 32.93 -32.84
C VAL A 154 -35.70 33.05 -32.52
N PHE A 155 -36.43 31.94 -32.40
CA PHE A 155 -37.85 31.96 -32.02
C PHE A 155 -38.07 32.63 -30.66
N TRP A 156 -37.22 32.31 -29.68
CA TRP A 156 -37.30 32.90 -28.35
C TRP A 156 -37.02 34.40 -28.35
N MET A 157 -36.02 34.86 -29.12
CA MET A 157 -35.73 36.29 -29.29
C MET A 157 -36.90 37.03 -29.93
N ARG A 158 -37.52 36.45 -30.98
CA ARG A 158 -38.72 37.04 -31.62
C ARG A 158 -39.88 37.15 -30.63
N ARG A 159 -40.14 36.10 -29.85
CA ARG A 159 -41.20 36.11 -28.82
C ARG A 159 -40.95 37.15 -27.72
N ARG A 160 -39.69 37.43 -27.40
CA ARG A 160 -39.34 38.48 -26.43
C ARG A 160 -39.58 39.89 -26.97
N ALA A 161 -39.37 40.10 -28.27
CA ALA A 161 -39.59 41.40 -28.91
C ALA A 161 -41.09 41.76 -28.96
N GLU A 162 -41.96 40.78 -29.21
CA GLU A 162 -43.42 40.98 -29.24
C GLU A 162 -44.03 41.33 -27.86
N LYS A 163 -43.38 40.92 -26.77
CA LYS A 163 -43.83 41.27 -25.40
C LYS A 163 -43.36 42.66 -24.92
N ARG A 164 -42.60 43.38 -25.74
CA ARG A 164 -42.06 44.72 -25.42
C ARG A 164 -42.76 45.85 -26.17
N ILE A 165 -43.86 45.56 -26.85
CA ILE A 165 -44.81 46.50 -27.45
C ILE A 165 -46.12 46.36 -26.67
#